data_AF-A0A7X7DZY4-F1
#
_entry.id   AF-A0A7X7DZY4-F1
#
_cell.length_a   1.000
_cell.length_b   1.000
_cell.length_c   1.000
_cell.angle_alpha   90.00
_cell.angle_beta   90.00
_cell.angle_gamma   90.00
#
_symmetry.space_group_name_H-M   'P 1'
#
loop_
_entity.id
_entity.type
_entity.pdbx_description
1 polymer ?
#
loop_
_entity_poly.entity_id
_entity_poly.type
_entity_poly.pdbx_seq_one_letter_code
_entity_poly.pdbx_strand_id
1 'polypeptide(L)'
;MLERSKNALIFADTDEGGIIHIANIKGGVGKSTVATNLAAALSRKGPTLIIDLDVQGSATVALGHDTENVSKSSWELLRRRFAGTEQTTPTNILNKVIKIIPFPPNAQKPQPFKTTTISTIVLPVQPGLDLIPAGSDLFKTPNRLQLDNLIVNLALYRDMYKYIVLDTPSVWNPLTRTLFMHSDLNLIPVTLNALSTKSLRDYLANVRSLSRHNPALRIRIIKNEVFGTQDSKLKGKTRTMNENRKYLDKLCEQVAFKNSSGVSLLPQSIMFDLEIPESALVRDAQDEGKALHHYHQRGAVTRAFDELAKRVQYVLNTPLPDSCFRKVKILESLPKVVAAITLLLLFSFNTPVREVAAPRPVPPQLLAEPTAKIFNYTFNSSESIYKLAKYAICHFRATVPSFSEINDYVMEVVNTHNLTRLKGEPKIRLSQGIPKGLTVTFLPPEKIANPYEKQLVPVYNYFTKMVNDSFAYVTGDWCERGTGGGQPHYGIDVAAELGARIITPVGGEIKNVNITNGGRTVGVINDGTVLFFCHMDKRFFKDGDKVKPGDTIGTVGMTGRTSGPHVHVGYGIISQSSSDINFGKYRFKVTDPKLFFYRQMYVDRVKGE
;
A
#
# COMPACT_ATOMS: atom_id res chain seq x y z
N MET A 1 -23.78 -38.42 -0.86
CA MET A 1 -23.58 -37.70 -2.13
C MET A 1 -22.73 -36.48 -1.84
N LEU A 2 -21.52 -36.47 -2.40
CA LEU A 2 -20.54 -35.38 -2.57
C LEU A 2 -19.81 -34.81 -1.34
N GLU A 3 -18.61 -35.37 -1.13
CA GLU A 3 -17.47 -34.89 -0.36
C GLU A 3 -16.63 -33.82 -1.11
N ARG A 4 -15.94 -32.98 -0.30
CA ARG A 4 -14.58 -32.38 -0.45
C ARG A 4 -14.21 -31.59 -1.72
N SER A 5 -13.78 -30.32 -1.55
CA SER A 5 -12.34 -29.94 -1.63
C SER A 5 -12.02 -28.49 -1.16
N LYS A 6 -10.99 -28.39 -0.31
CA LYS A 6 -9.84 -27.43 -0.22
C LYS A 6 -9.99 -25.89 -0.23
N ASN A 7 -9.33 -25.32 0.78
CA ASN A 7 -8.78 -23.96 0.91
C ASN A 7 -8.09 -23.42 -0.37
N ALA A 8 -8.49 -22.22 -0.81
CA ALA A 8 -7.68 -21.27 -1.55
C ALA A 8 -8.07 -19.84 -1.13
N LEU A 9 -7.08 -18.96 -0.98
CA LEU A 9 -7.27 -17.51 -0.82
C LEU A 9 -8.17 -16.97 -1.95
N ILE A 10 -9.39 -16.55 -1.62
CA ILE A 10 -10.24 -15.82 -2.56
C ILE A 10 -10.02 -14.33 -2.29
N PHE A 11 -9.29 -13.68 -3.19
CA PHE A 11 -9.25 -12.24 -3.34
C PHE A 11 -10.68 -11.73 -3.55
N ALA A 12 -11.23 -10.97 -2.60
CA ALA A 12 -12.53 -10.34 -2.75
C ALA A 12 -12.39 -9.03 -3.57
N ASP A 13 -12.64 -9.13 -4.88
CA ASP A 13 -13.54 -8.28 -5.69
C ASP A 13 -13.65 -6.75 -5.45
N THR A 14 -12.56 -6.05 -5.13
CA THR A 14 -12.45 -4.60 -5.41
C THR A 14 -11.48 -4.35 -6.57
N ASP A 15 -11.80 -4.88 -7.75
CA ASP A 15 -10.97 -4.66 -8.94
C ASP A 15 -11.30 -3.31 -9.59
N GLU A 16 -10.64 -2.24 -9.15
CA GLU A 16 -10.69 -0.97 -9.87
C GLU A 16 -9.96 -1.10 -11.22
N GLY A 17 -10.66 -0.72 -12.29
CA GLY A 17 -10.12 -0.55 -13.62
C GLY A 17 -9.19 0.67 -13.76
N GLY A 18 -8.56 0.85 -14.91
CA GLY A 18 -7.72 2.03 -15.12
C GLY A 18 -7.10 2.18 -16.50
N ILE A 19 -6.58 3.39 -16.75
CA ILE A 19 -5.84 3.77 -17.95
C ILE A 19 -4.35 3.51 -17.72
N ILE A 20 -3.79 2.62 -18.53
CA ILE A 20 -2.41 2.16 -18.48
C ILE A 20 -1.67 2.68 -19.71
N HIS A 21 -0.71 3.56 -19.51
CA HIS A 21 0.08 4.17 -20.58
C HIS A 21 1.45 3.49 -20.69
N ILE A 22 1.72 2.90 -21.86
CA ILE A 22 3.02 2.28 -22.15
C ILE A 22 3.95 3.34 -22.72
N ALA A 23 4.95 3.75 -21.94
CA ALA A 23 5.72 4.95 -22.21
C ALA A 23 7.24 4.69 -22.23
N ASN A 24 7.92 5.05 -23.33
CA ASN A 24 9.38 5.14 -23.40
C ASN A 24 9.84 6.00 -24.60
N ILE A 25 10.84 6.87 -24.40
CA ILE A 25 11.47 7.67 -25.48
C ILE A 25 12.29 6.81 -26.44
N LYS A 26 12.78 5.64 -26.03
CA LYS A 26 13.58 4.80 -26.92
C LYS A 26 12.69 3.90 -27.79
N GLY A 27 12.91 3.94 -29.10
CA GLY A 27 12.37 2.98 -30.06
C GLY A 27 12.99 1.59 -29.89
N GLY A 28 12.24 0.54 -30.24
CA GLY A 28 12.77 -0.84 -30.21
C GLY A 28 12.94 -1.45 -28.81
N VAL A 29 12.26 -0.91 -27.78
CA VAL A 29 12.22 -1.50 -26.42
C VAL A 29 11.04 -2.46 -26.22
N GLY A 30 10.25 -2.70 -27.28
CA GLY A 30 9.04 -3.53 -27.26
C GLY A 30 7.81 -2.90 -26.60
N LYS A 31 7.56 -1.59 -26.79
CA LYS A 31 6.35 -0.91 -26.27
C LYS A 31 5.07 -1.54 -26.79
N SER A 32 4.88 -1.57 -28.11
CA SER A 32 3.70 -2.16 -28.74
C SER A 32 3.56 -3.63 -28.38
N THR A 33 4.68 -4.37 -28.31
CA THR A 33 4.69 -5.78 -27.85
C THR A 33 4.19 -5.92 -26.42
N VAL A 34 4.62 -5.05 -25.50
CA VAL A 34 4.12 -5.06 -24.12
C VAL A 34 2.66 -4.63 -24.06
N ALA A 35 2.26 -3.62 -24.84
CA ALA A 35 0.89 -3.10 -24.88
C ALA A 35 -0.11 -4.17 -25.33
N THR A 36 0.14 -4.83 -26.47
CA THR A 36 -0.78 -5.83 -27.05
C THR A 36 -0.89 -7.06 -26.16
N ASN A 37 0.22 -7.58 -25.65
CA ASN A 37 0.22 -8.78 -24.81
C ASN A 37 -0.34 -8.51 -23.40
N LEU A 38 -0.09 -7.32 -22.82
CA LEU A 38 -0.71 -6.91 -21.57
C LEU A 38 -2.23 -6.75 -21.74
N ALA A 39 -2.68 -6.12 -22.82
CA ALA A 39 -4.11 -5.95 -23.11
C ALA A 39 -4.81 -7.31 -23.29
N ALA A 40 -4.19 -8.23 -24.02
CA ALA A 40 -4.70 -9.61 -24.15
C ALA A 40 -4.72 -10.38 -22.82
N ALA A 41 -3.81 -10.09 -21.89
CA ALA A 41 -3.83 -10.69 -20.55
C ALA A 41 -4.93 -10.08 -19.65
N LEU A 42 -5.12 -8.76 -19.74
CA LEU A 42 -6.16 -8.04 -19.00
C LEU A 42 -7.58 -8.35 -19.50
N SER A 43 -7.76 -8.65 -20.78
CA SER A 43 -9.06 -8.99 -21.37
C SER A 43 -9.72 -10.21 -20.72
N ARG A 44 -8.91 -11.11 -20.14
CA ARG A 44 -9.39 -12.25 -19.35
C ARG A 44 -9.93 -11.88 -17.98
N LYS A 45 -9.65 -10.66 -17.51
CA LYS A 45 -10.00 -10.13 -16.19
C LYS A 45 -11.05 -9.02 -16.24
N GLY A 46 -11.38 -8.56 -17.44
CA GLY A 46 -12.49 -7.65 -17.71
C GLY A 46 -12.36 -6.97 -19.08
N PRO A 47 -13.41 -6.25 -19.51
CA PRO A 47 -13.43 -5.57 -20.81
C PRO A 47 -12.22 -4.65 -20.95
N THR A 48 -11.42 -4.89 -21.99
CA THR A 48 -10.15 -4.19 -22.22
C THR A 48 -10.14 -3.54 -23.59
N LEU A 49 -9.76 -2.26 -23.65
CA LEU A 49 -9.54 -1.50 -24.87
C LEU A 49 -8.06 -1.22 -25.02
N ILE A 50 -7.48 -1.49 -26.19
CA ILE A 50 -6.18 -0.97 -26.58
C ILE A 50 -6.35 0.17 -27.59
N ILE A 51 -5.63 1.26 -27.39
CA ILE A 51 -5.64 2.42 -28.31
C ILE A 51 -4.24 2.60 -28.84
N ASP A 52 -4.09 2.49 -30.15
CA ASP A 52 -2.82 2.70 -30.84
C ASP A 52 -2.70 4.17 -31.28
N LEU A 53 -1.86 4.93 -30.58
CA LEU A 53 -1.60 6.35 -30.85
C LEU A 53 -0.25 6.56 -31.55
N ASP A 54 0.42 5.50 -32.01
CA ASP A 54 1.63 5.61 -32.81
C ASP A 54 1.29 5.55 -34.30
N VAL A 55 1.79 6.52 -35.08
CA VAL A 55 1.57 6.56 -36.52
C VAL A 55 2.14 5.33 -37.25
N GLN A 56 3.13 4.64 -36.65
CA GLN A 56 3.65 3.39 -37.18
C GLN A 56 2.65 2.23 -37.06
N GLY A 57 1.62 2.36 -36.22
CA GLY A 57 0.55 1.38 -36.05
C GLY A 57 1.02 -0.02 -35.68
N SER A 58 2.16 -0.14 -34.98
CA SER A 58 2.76 -1.44 -34.69
C SER A 58 1.87 -2.32 -33.79
N ALA A 59 1.06 -1.73 -32.89
CA ALA A 59 0.09 -2.49 -32.11
C ALA A 59 -1.11 -2.92 -32.97
N THR A 60 -1.55 -2.04 -33.89
CA THR A 60 -2.62 -2.32 -34.85
C THR A 60 -2.29 -3.52 -35.73
N VAL A 61 -1.10 -3.53 -36.33
CA VAL A 61 -0.61 -4.63 -37.17
C VAL A 61 -0.41 -5.91 -36.36
N ALA A 62 0.17 -5.81 -35.15
CA ALA A 62 0.39 -6.97 -34.29
C ALA A 62 -0.92 -7.64 -33.81
N LEU A 63 -2.05 -6.95 -33.90
CA LEU A 63 -3.38 -7.47 -33.60
C LEU A 63 -4.17 -7.88 -34.85
N GLY A 64 -3.53 -7.92 -36.02
CA GLY A 64 -4.09 -8.46 -37.24
C GLY A 64 -4.90 -7.47 -38.08
N HIS A 65 -4.76 -6.16 -37.81
CA HIS A 65 -5.43 -5.11 -38.57
C HIS A 65 -4.42 -4.30 -39.38
N ASP A 66 -4.76 -4.03 -40.65
CA ASP A 66 -3.97 -3.20 -41.55
C ASP A 66 -4.26 -1.71 -41.33
N THR A 67 -3.23 -0.88 -41.25
CA THR A 67 -3.35 0.57 -41.04
C THR A 67 -3.85 1.30 -42.29
N GLU A 68 -3.70 0.73 -43.49
CA GLU A 68 -4.14 1.34 -44.75
C GLU A 68 -5.65 1.16 -45.00
N ASN A 69 -6.26 0.11 -44.43
CA ASN A 69 -7.67 -0.24 -44.63
C ASN A 69 -8.62 0.27 -43.53
N VAL A 70 -8.13 1.11 -42.61
CA VAL A 70 -8.89 1.62 -41.48
C VAL A 70 -9.59 2.94 -41.86
N SER A 71 -10.91 2.88 -42.04
CA SER A 71 -11.73 4.07 -42.39
C SER A 71 -11.78 5.15 -41.31
N LYS A 72 -11.55 4.79 -40.04
CA LYS A 72 -11.52 5.71 -38.89
C LYS A 72 -10.49 5.23 -37.87
N SER A 73 -9.56 6.10 -37.51
CA SER A 73 -8.43 5.78 -36.64
C SER A 73 -8.52 6.49 -35.28
N SER A 74 -7.56 6.21 -34.41
CA SER A 74 -7.36 6.90 -33.13
C SER A 74 -7.17 8.42 -33.28
N TRP A 75 -6.85 8.92 -34.49
CA TRP A 75 -6.90 10.35 -34.80
C TRP A 75 -8.27 10.97 -34.53
N GLU A 76 -9.35 10.20 -34.65
CA GLU A 76 -10.69 10.69 -34.35
C GLU A 76 -10.88 11.06 -32.88
N LEU A 77 -10.15 10.40 -31.97
CA LEU A 77 -10.14 10.76 -30.55
C LEU A 77 -9.56 12.17 -30.32
N LEU A 78 -8.67 12.63 -31.20
CA LEU A 78 -8.06 13.95 -31.14
C LEU A 78 -8.91 14.99 -31.91
N ARG A 79 -9.43 14.60 -33.08
CA ARG A 79 -10.13 15.52 -33.98
C ARG A 79 -11.51 15.94 -33.50
N ARG A 80 -12.25 15.04 -32.82
CA ARG A 80 -13.63 15.26 -32.41
C ARG A 80 -13.88 14.77 -30.99
N ARG A 81 -14.89 15.32 -30.31
CA ARG A 81 -15.44 14.73 -29.09
C ARG A 81 -16.60 13.85 -29.47
N PHE A 82 -16.64 12.63 -28.95
CA PHE A 82 -17.79 11.77 -29.10
C PHE A 82 -18.90 12.21 -28.14
N ALA A 83 -20.15 12.16 -28.58
CA ALA A 83 -21.29 12.24 -27.70
C ALA A 83 -21.57 10.83 -27.17
N GLY A 84 -21.75 10.69 -25.86
CA GLY A 84 -22.24 9.44 -25.26
C GLY A 84 -23.52 8.97 -25.96
N THR A 85 -23.72 7.66 -26.07
CA THR A 85 -24.97 7.08 -26.59
C THR A 85 -26.16 7.66 -25.85
N GLU A 86 -27.24 7.91 -26.60
CA GLU A 86 -28.45 8.58 -26.13
C GLU A 86 -29.02 7.97 -24.83
N GLN A 87 -29.42 8.88 -23.93
CA GLN A 87 -30.37 8.67 -22.83
C GLN A 87 -29.99 7.68 -21.72
N THR A 88 -28.93 8.01 -20.99
CA THR A 88 -29.06 8.10 -19.53
C THR A 88 -28.74 9.53 -19.13
N THR A 89 -29.73 10.21 -18.55
CA THR A 89 -29.72 11.58 -18.08
C THR A 89 -28.34 12.01 -17.52
N PRO A 90 -27.62 12.91 -18.20
CA PRO A 90 -26.37 13.43 -17.66
C PRO A 90 -26.71 14.47 -16.59
N THR A 91 -26.70 14.06 -15.32
CA THR A 91 -26.66 15.02 -14.23
C THR A 91 -25.40 15.87 -14.34
N ASN A 92 -25.64 17.13 -14.68
CA ASN A 92 -24.95 18.32 -14.21
C ASN A 92 -23.41 18.30 -14.25
N ILE A 93 -22.85 19.01 -15.23
CA ILE A 93 -21.79 20.04 -15.07
C ILE A 93 -21.38 20.53 -16.49
N LEU A 94 -21.26 19.61 -17.44
CA LEU A 94 -20.80 19.92 -18.81
C LEU A 94 -21.73 20.87 -19.60
N ASN A 95 -23.05 20.75 -19.45
CA ASN A 95 -24.01 21.68 -20.07
C ASN A 95 -24.06 23.08 -19.41
N LYS A 96 -23.55 23.23 -18.18
CA LYS A 96 -23.41 24.55 -17.53
C LYS A 96 -22.14 25.27 -17.98
N VAL A 97 -21.04 24.53 -18.20
CA VAL A 97 -19.76 25.11 -18.63
C VAL A 97 -19.81 25.61 -20.08
N ILE A 98 -20.52 24.90 -20.98
CA ILE A 98 -20.64 25.29 -22.40
C ILE A 98 -21.46 26.59 -22.60
N LYS A 99 -22.24 27.04 -21.60
CA LYS A 99 -22.98 28.32 -21.66
C LYS A 99 -22.19 29.53 -21.12
N ILE A 100 -21.01 29.34 -20.52
CA ILE A 100 -20.31 30.42 -19.76
C ILE A 100 -19.15 31.05 -20.53
N ILE A 101 -18.71 30.47 -21.65
CA ILE A 101 -17.72 31.10 -22.53
C ILE A 101 -18.47 31.81 -23.66
N PRO A 102 -18.46 33.16 -23.73
CA PRO A 102 -18.92 33.83 -24.93
C PRO A 102 -17.96 33.46 -26.06
N PHE A 103 -18.46 32.73 -27.05
CA PHE A 103 -17.77 32.62 -28.33
C PHE A 103 -17.61 34.05 -28.90
N PRO A 104 -16.43 34.46 -29.38
CA PRO A 104 -16.31 35.72 -30.09
C PRO A 104 -17.27 35.70 -31.29
N PRO A 105 -17.94 36.83 -31.63
CA PRO A 105 -19.04 36.87 -32.60
C PRO A 105 -18.73 36.32 -34.00
N ASN A 106 -17.43 36.17 -34.34
CA ASN A 106 -16.98 35.65 -35.64
C ASN A 106 -16.28 34.28 -35.58
N ALA A 107 -16.27 33.60 -34.42
CA ALA A 107 -15.86 32.21 -34.41
C ALA A 107 -17.05 31.35 -34.84
N GLN A 108 -16.94 30.72 -36.02
CA GLN A 108 -17.85 29.64 -36.41
C GLN A 108 -17.94 28.65 -35.26
N LYS A 109 -19.13 28.56 -34.65
CA LYS A 109 -19.43 27.49 -33.69
C LYS A 109 -19.15 26.18 -34.43
N PRO A 110 -18.32 25.26 -33.89
CA PRO A 110 -18.26 23.93 -34.44
C PRO A 110 -19.69 23.39 -34.38
N GLN A 111 -20.29 23.16 -35.56
CA GLN A 111 -21.60 22.54 -35.60
C GLN A 111 -21.48 21.20 -34.85
N PRO A 112 -22.44 20.85 -33.96
CA PRO A 112 -22.51 19.51 -33.42
C PRO A 112 -22.62 18.55 -34.61
N PHE A 113 -21.51 17.90 -34.94
CA PHE A 113 -21.47 16.96 -36.05
C PHE A 113 -22.41 15.80 -35.72
N LYS A 114 -23.27 15.45 -36.69
CA LYS A 114 -24.16 14.28 -36.69
C LYS A 114 -23.50 13.11 -35.95
N THR A 115 -24.25 12.55 -35.01
CA THR A 115 -24.00 11.36 -34.18
C THR A 115 -23.12 10.29 -34.85
N THR A 116 -21.80 10.43 -34.78
CA THR A 116 -20.90 9.27 -34.86
C THR A 116 -20.86 8.65 -33.48
N THR A 117 -21.56 7.54 -33.29
CA THR A 117 -21.56 6.73 -32.08
C THR A 117 -20.13 6.29 -31.73
N ILE A 118 -19.80 6.27 -30.43
CA ILE A 118 -18.53 5.81 -29.85
C ILE A 118 -18.07 4.46 -30.42
N SER A 119 -19.02 3.58 -30.77
CA SER A 119 -18.76 2.27 -31.38
C SER A 119 -18.18 2.29 -32.79
N THR A 120 -18.20 3.43 -33.49
CA THR A 120 -17.89 3.45 -34.94
C THR A 120 -16.40 3.43 -35.29
N ILE A 121 -15.50 3.54 -34.30
CA ILE A 121 -14.03 3.51 -34.50
C ILE A 121 -13.34 2.35 -33.78
N VAL A 122 -14.11 1.54 -33.05
CA VAL A 122 -13.61 0.40 -32.28
C VAL A 122 -13.69 -0.84 -33.14
N LEU A 123 -12.59 -1.59 -33.21
CA LEU A 123 -12.47 -2.85 -33.91
C LEU A 123 -12.37 -3.99 -32.90
N PRO A 124 -13.21 -5.03 -33.01
CA PRO A 124 -13.07 -6.20 -32.15
C PRO A 124 -11.83 -7.01 -32.55
N VAL A 125 -11.02 -7.39 -31.56
CA VAL A 125 -9.84 -8.25 -31.78
C VAL A 125 -10.16 -9.68 -31.34
N GLN A 126 -10.70 -9.83 -30.13
CA GLN A 126 -11.09 -11.11 -29.54
C GLN A 126 -12.09 -10.88 -28.39
N PRO A 127 -12.71 -11.93 -27.82
CA PRO A 127 -13.61 -11.76 -26.69
C PRO A 127 -12.97 -10.98 -25.52
N GLY A 128 -13.59 -9.84 -25.18
CA GLY A 128 -13.15 -8.95 -24.10
C GLY A 128 -11.98 -8.03 -24.44
N LEU A 129 -11.44 -8.06 -25.67
CA LEU A 129 -10.39 -7.14 -26.14
C LEU A 129 -10.80 -6.46 -27.44
N ASP A 130 -10.88 -5.15 -27.36
CA ASP A 130 -11.16 -4.28 -28.49
C ASP A 130 -9.98 -3.35 -28.78
N LEU A 131 -9.87 -2.86 -30.01
CA LEU A 131 -8.80 -2.01 -30.51
C LEU A 131 -9.36 -0.73 -31.14
N ILE A 132 -8.76 0.42 -30.82
CA ILE A 132 -8.84 1.60 -31.68
C ILE A 132 -7.52 1.69 -32.46
N PRO A 133 -7.56 1.45 -33.78
CA PRO A 133 -6.37 1.35 -34.61
C PRO A 133 -5.69 2.71 -34.83
N ALA A 134 -4.39 2.68 -35.10
CA ALA A 134 -3.65 3.84 -35.57
C ALA A 134 -4.07 4.21 -37.00
N GLY A 135 -3.77 5.44 -37.40
CA GLY A 135 -3.96 5.89 -38.77
C GLY A 135 -2.90 6.89 -39.19
N SER A 136 -2.76 7.05 -40.51
CA SER A 136 -1.77 7.93 -41.13
C SER A 136 -1.89 9.39 -40.69
N ASP A 137 -3.07 9.86 -40.29
CA ASP A 137 -3.26 11.23 -39.79
C ASP A 137 -2.53 11.56 -38.47
N LEU A 138 -2.05 10.55 -37.73
CA LEU A 138 -1.29 10.73 -36.48
C LEU A 138 0.09 11.39 -36.68
N PHE A 139 0.56 11.60 -37.92
CA PHE A 139 1.79 12.37 -38.19
C PHE A 139 1.72 13.81 -37.66
N LYS A 140 0.52 14.37 -37.46
CA LYS A 140 0.33 15.75 -37.02
C LYS A 140 0.53 15.88 -35.52
N THR A 141 1.35 16.85 -35.10
CA THR A 141 1.45 17.18 -33.66
C THR A 141 0.13 17.77 -33.18
N PRO A 142 -0.54 17.16 -32.19
CA PRO A 142 -1.83 17.64 -31.75
C PRO A 142 -1.72 18.96 -30.98
N ASN A 143 -2.63 19.88 -31.27
CA ASN A 143 -2.78 21.14 -30.54
C ASN A 143 -3.52 20.92 -29.22
N ARG A 144 -3.60 21.97 -28.39
CA ARG A 144 -4.23 21.90 -27.06
C ARG A 144 -5.69 21.43 -27.09
N LEU A 145 -6.48 21.92 -28.05
CA LEU A 145 -7.88 21.52 -28.18
C LEU A 145 -8.02 20.03 -28.53
N GLN A 146 -7.15 19.53 -29.41
CA GLN A 146 -7.13 18.12 -29.78
C GLN A 146 -6.74 17.22 -28.59
N LEU A 147 -5.78 17.66 -27.77
CA LEU A 147 -5.42 16.97 -26.54
C LEU A 147 -6.58 16.97 -25.53
N ASP A 148 -7.28 18.09 -25.38
CA ASP A 148 -8.46 18.17 -24.52
C ASP A 148 -9.58 17.23 -25.00
N ASN A 149 -9.76 17.08 -26.31
CA ASN A 149 -10.70 16.12 -26.89
C ASN A 149 -10.32 14.68 -26.53
N LEU A 150 -9.05 14.33 -26.65
CA LEU A 150 -8.55 13.00 -26.29
C LEU A 150 -8.86 12.67 -24.83
N ILE A 151 -8.60 13.60 -23.89
CA ILE A 151 -8.89 13.37 -22.47
C ILE A 151 -10.39 13.16 -22.21
N VAL A 152 -11.25 13.97 -22.83
CA VAL A 152 -12.70 13.81 -22.70
C VAL A 152 -13.15 12.46 -23.26
N ASN A 153 -12.63 12.06 -24.42
CA ASN A 153 -12.97 10.79 -25.03
C ASN A 153 -12.47 9.60 -24.20
N LEU A 154 -11.25 9.66 -23.64
CA LEU A 154 -10.73 8.63 -22.74
C LEU A 154 -11.62 8.45 -21.50
N ALA A 155 -12.16 9.53 -20.95
CA ALA A 155 -13.11 9.46 -19.85
C ALA A 155 -14.41 8.72 -20.25
N LEU A 156 -14.92 8.95 -21.46
CA LEU A 156 -16.09 8.23 -21.97
C LEU A 156 -15.82 6.72 -22.14
N TYR A 157 -14.66 6.36 -22.69
CA TYR A 157 -14.29 4.94 -22.83
C TYR A 157 -14.03 4.26 -21.48
N ARG A 158 -13.61 5.01 -20.46
CA ARG A 158 -13.39 4.49 -19.11
C ARG A 158 -14.69 3.99 -18.46
N ASP A 159 -15.83 4.55 -18.84
CA ASP A 159 -17.14 4.08 -18.37
C ASP A 159 -17.56 2.74 -19.05
N MET A 160 -16.96 2.40 -20.20
CA MET A 160 -17.29 1.20 -20.98
C MET A 160 -16.30 0.06 -20.80
N TYR A 161 -15.02 0.37 -20.54
CA TYR A 161 -13.95 -0.59 -20.42
C TYR A 161 -13.31 -0.55 -19.05
N LYS A 162 -13.13 -1.73 -18.46
CA LYS A 162 -12.42 -1.89 -17.18
C LYS A 162 -10.96 -1.50 -17.35
N TYR A 163 -10.32 -1.86 -18.46
CA TYR A 163 -8.92 -1.50 -18.71
C TYR A 163 -8.78 -0.76 -20.04
N ILE A 164 -7.99 0.31 -20.05
CA ILE A 164 -7.59 0.99 -21.28
C ILE A 164 -6.06 0.98 -21.36
N VAL A 165 -5.50 0.36 -22.39
CA VAL A 165 -4.06 0.31 -22.64
C VAL A 165 -3.72 1.26 -23.78
N LEU A 166 -2.81 2.21 -23.54
CA LEU A 166 -2.38 3.19 -24.54
C LEU A 166 -1.00 2.83 -25.07
N ASP A 167 -0.91 2.51 -26.37
CA ASP A 167 0.37 2.43 -27.08
C ASP A 167 0.69 3.79 -27.70
N THR A 168 1.94 4.25 -27.55
CA THR A 168 2.33 5.62 -27.90
C THR A 168 3.69 5.67 -28.58
N PRO A 169 3.94 6.72 -29.39
CA PRO A 169 5.20 6.87 -30.10
C PRO A 169 6.38 7.04 -29.15
N SER A 170 7.57 6.69 -29.65
CA SER A 170 8.85 6.77 -28.92
C SER A 170 9.37 8.21 -28.79
N VAL A 171 8.52 9.16 -28.39
CA VAL A 171 8.85 10.60 -28.41
C VAL A 171 8.31 11.29 -27.16
N TRP A 172 9.05 12.28 -26.65
CA TRP A 172 8.56 13.15 -25.58
C TRP A 172 7.95 14.42 -26.15
N ASN A 173 6.64 14.42 -26.39
CA ASN A 173 5.91 15.51 -27.05
C ASN A 173 4.65 15.88 -26.23
N PRO A 174 3.86 16.89 -26.65
CA PRO A 174 2.63 17.27 -25.94
C PRO A 174 1.65 16.11 -25.74
N LEU A 175 1.54 15.18 -26.69
CA LEU A 175 0.67 14.01 -26.58
C LEU A 175 1.13 13.07 -25.45
N THR A 176 2.38 12.58 -25.51
CA THR A 176 2.88 11.63 -24.50
C THR A 176 2.96 12.26 -23.11
N ARG A 177 3.24 13.58 -23.03
CA ARG A 177 3.19 14.34 -21.77
C ARG A 177 1.78 14.41 -21.19
N THR A 178 0.77 14.68 -22.01
CA THR A 178 -0.64 14.73 -21.58
C THR A 178 -1.12 13.35 -21.11
N LEU A 179 -0.82 12.29 -21.86
CA LEU A 179 -1.16 10.93 -21.45
C LEU A 179 -0.47 10.54 -20.14
N PHE A 180 0.77 10.97 -19.94
CA PHE A 180 1.49 10.74 -18.69
C PHE A 180 0.75 11.28 -17.46
N MET A 181 0.10 12.42 -17.63
CA MET A 181 -0.61 13.17 -16.60
C MET A 181 -2.02 12.63 -16.29
N HIS A 182 -2.66 12.00 -17.27
CA HIS A 182 -4.05 11.58 -17.20
C HIS A 182 -4.24 10.06 -17.15
N SER A 183 -3.14 9.29 -17.13
CA SER A 183 -3.16 7.85 -16.96
C SER A 183 -3.00 7.46 -15.49
N ASP A 184 -3.70 6.41 -15.06
CA ASP A 184 -3.64 5.88 -13.71
C ASP A 184 -2.34 5.11 -13.44
N LEU A 185 -1.70 4.57 -14.49
CA LEU A 185 -0.39 3.93 -14.43
C LEU A 185 0.44 4.24 -15.68
N ASN A 186 1.68 4.70 -15.49
CA ASN A 186 2.69 4.80 -16.54
C ASN A 186 3.68 3.64 -16.44
N LEU A 187 3.64 2.72 -17.40
CA LEU A 187 4.50 1.53 -17.46
C LEU A 187 5.62 1.71 -18.50
N ILE A 188 6.87 1.55 -18.08
CA ILE A 188 8.07 1.85 -18.87
C ILE A 188 8.84 0.55 -19.15
N PRO A 189 8.74 -0.02 -20.36
CA PRO A 189 9.54 -1.18 -20.74
C PRO A 189 10.98 -0.78 -21.09
N VAL A 190 11.97 -1.52 -20.59
CA VAL A 190 13.40 -1.26 -20.80
C VAL A 190 14.13 -2.52 -21.21
N THR A 191 14.96 -2.44 -22.26
CA THR A 191 15.89 -3.50 -22.66
C THR A 191 17.26 -3.30 -21.97
N LEU A 192 17.96 -4.39 -21.66
CA LEU A 192 19.26 -4.34 -20.93
C LEU A 192 20.47 -3.97 -21.80
N ASN A 193 20.25 -3.40 -22.99
CA ASN A 193 21.33 -2.96 -23.87
C ASN A 193 21.92 -1.62 -23.40
N ALA A 194 23.24 -1.45 -23.52
CA ALA A 194 23.96 -0.27 -22.99
C ALA A 194 23.37 1.08 -23.46
N LEU A 195 22.92 1.16 -24.73
CA LEU A 195 22.28 2.37 -25.29
C LEU A 195 20.90 2.65 -24.68
N SER A 196 20.17 1.62 -24.23
CA SER A 196 18.83 1.76 -23.64
C SER A 196 18.89 2.37 -22.25
N THR A 197 19.94 2.05 -21.49
CA THR A 197 20.12 2.56 -20.13
C THR A 197 20.54 4.04 -20.11
N LYS A 198 21.21 4.55 -21.16
CA LYS A 198 21.49 5.99 -21.31
C LYS A 198 20.20 6.78 -21.61
N SER A 199 19.40 6.34 -22.58
CA SER A 199 18.12 7.00 -22.91
C SER A 199 17.14 7.02 -21.74
N LEU A 200 17.18 5.98 -20.89
CA LEU A 200 16.39 5.92 -19.67
C LEU A 200 16.76 7.02 -18.66
N ARG A 201 18.03 7.42 -18.57
CA ARG A 201 18.46 8.49 -17.67
C ARG A 201 17.80 9.83 -18.02
N ASP A 202 17.86 10.20 -19.29
CA ASP A 202 17.31 11.47 -19.79
C ASP A 202 15.78 11.45 -19.66
N TYR A 203 15.17 10.29 -19.94
CA TYR A 203 13.74 10.07 -19.73
C TYR A 203 13.32 10.27 -18.27
N LEU A 204 14.02 9.63 -17.33
CA LEU A 204 13.72 9.75 -15.91
C LEU A 204 13.94 11.17 -15.37
N ALA A 205 14.84 11.96 -15.95
CA ALA A 205 14.97 13.38 -15.63
C ALA A 205 13.73 14.20 -16.02
N ASN A 206 13.17 13.96 -17.21
CA ASN A 206 11.94 14.60 -17.68
C ASN A 206 10.73 14.22 -16.81
N VAL A 207 10.61 12.92 -16.51
CA VAL A 207 9.57 12.39 -15.62
C VAL A 207 9.69 12.99 -14.21
N ARG A 208 10.91 13.13 -13.69
CA ARG A 208 11.16 13.77 -12.39
C ARG A 208 10.67 15.22 -12.37
N SER A 209 10.87 15.97 -13.46
CA SER A 209 10.34 17.34 -13.57
C SER A 209 8.81 17.39 -13.49
N LEU A 210 8.12 16.44 -14.14
CA LEU A 210 6.65 16.32 -14.09
C LEU A 210 6.14 15.93 -12.69
N SER A 211 6.79 14.97 -12.04
CA SER A 211 6.40 14.48 -10.70
C SER A 211 6.41 15.58 -9.63
N ARG A 212 7.27 16.59 -9.75
CA ARG A 212 7.33 17.74 -8.82
C ARG A 212 6.02 18.50 -8.73
N HIS A 213 5.26 18.54 -9.82
CA HIS A 213 4.00 19.26 -9.91
C HIS A 213 2.79 18.33 -9.79
N ASN A 214 2.99 17.01 -9.90
CA ASN A 214 1.93 15.99 -9.90
C ASN A 214 2.36 14.77 -9.07
N PRO A 215 2.25 14.85 -7.74
CA PRO A 215 2.71 13.80 -6.84
C PRO A 215 1.86 12.50 -6.94
N ALA A 216 0.70 12.54 -7.60
CA ALA A 216 -0.15 11.37 -7.85
C ALA A 216 0.30 10.49 -9.02
N LEU A 217 1.35 10.88 -9.77
CA LEU A 217 1.86 10.11 -10.90
C LEU A 217 2.37 8.74 -10.45
N ARG A 218 1.73 7.66 -10.94
CA ARG A 218 2.19 6.28 -10.75
C ARG A 218 3.07 5.84 -11.91
N ILE A 219 4.26 5.34 -11.58
CA ILE A 219 5.27 4.98 -12.56
C ILE A 219 5.87 3.64 -12.19
N ARG A 220 5.95 2.72 -13.15
CA ARG A 220 6.61 1.42 -13.00
C ARG A 220 7.51 1.12 -14.18
N ILE A 221 8.65 0.48 -13.93
CA ILE A 221 9.62 0.05 -14.94
C ILE A 221 9.56 -1.48 -15.02
N ILE A 222 9.57 -2.02 -16.25
CA ILE A 222 9.65 -3.47 -16.48
C ILE A 222 10.85 -3.81 -17.38
N LYS A 223 11.57 -4.88 -17.01
CA LYS A 223 12.66 -5.43 -17.83
C LYS A 223 12.05 -6.24 -18.96
N ASN A 224 12.37 -5.86 -20.19
CA ASN A 224 11.87 -6.50 -21.39
C ASN A 224 13.05 -6.99 -22.25
N GLU A 225 13.20 -8.31 -22.39
CA GLU A 225 14.23 -8.94 -23.20
C GLU A 225 13.66 -9.63 -24.46
N VAL A 226 12.38 -9.41 -24.80
CA VAL A 226 11.67 -10.08 -25.91
C VAL A 226 12.44 -10.13 -27.24
N PHE A 227 13.25 -9.12 -27.56
CA PHE A 227 14.02 -9.02 -28.81
C PHE A 227 15.48 -9.45 -28.74
N GLY A 228 15.94 -9.98 -27.61
CA GLY A 228 17.16 -10.78 -27.57
C GLY A 228 18.50 -10.09 -27.78
N THR A 229 19.51 -10.76 -27.24
CA THR A 229 20.92 -10.40 -27.26
C THR A 229 21.50 -10.59 -28.66
N GLN A 230 21.52 -9.54 -29.49
CA GLN A 230 22.67 -9.45 -30.39
C GLN A 230 23.88 -9.15 -29.52
N ASP A 231 24.64 -10.19 -29.19
CA ASP A 231 26.03 -10.02 -28.75
C ASP A 231 26.66 -9.04 -29.73
N SER A 232 26.98 -7.84 -29.23
CA SER A 232 27.76 -6.91 -30.01
C SER A 232 29.07 -7.65 -30.31
N LYS A 233 29.28 -8.06 -31.56
CA LYS A 233 30.56 -8.61 -32.06
C LYS A 233 31.74 -7.65 -31.87
N LEU A 234 31.51 -6.48 -31.25
CA LEU A 234 32.51 -5.51 -30.84
C LEU A 234 33.18 -5.96 -29.54
N LYS A 235 34.30 -6.69 -29.69
CA LYS A 235 35.30 -6.87 -28.62
C LYS A 235 35.89 -5.49 -28.28
N GLY A 236 35.39 -4.89 -27.21
CA GLY A 236 35.99 -3.72 -26.58
C GLY A 236 34.97 -2.63 -26.28
N LYS A 237 34.66 -2.44 -24.98
CA LYS A 237 33.81 -1.39 -24.37
C LYS A 237 32.30 -1.62 -24.23
N THR A 238 31.79 -2.85 -24.34
CA THR A 238 30.39 -3.14 -23.96
C THR A 238 30.34 -3.79 -22.57
N ARG A 239 29.60 -3.15 -21.66
CA ARG A 239 29.31 -3.69 -20.32
C ARG A 239 28.62 -5.04 -20.44
N THR A 240 28.97 -5.99 -19.57
CA THR A 240 28.28 -7.30 -19.47
C THR A 240 26.81 -7.12 -19.09
N MET A 241 25.94 -8.10 -19.38
CA MET A 241 24.51 -8.03 -18.98
C MET A 241 24.34 -7.82 -17.46
N ASN A 242 25.17 -8.48 -16.65
CA ASN A 242 25.17 -8.28 -15.20
C ASN A 242 25.58 -6.86 -14.79
N GLU A 243 26.51 -6.24 -15.52
CA GLU A 243 26.86 -4.83 -15.32
C GLU A 243 25.74 -3.89 -15.77
N ASN A 244 25.00 -4.22 -16.82
CA ASN A 244 23.84 -3.45 -17.26
C ASN A 244 22.67 -3.56 -16.27
N ARG A 245 22.44 -4.74 -15.66
CA ARG A 245 21.50 -4.92 -14.54
C ARG A 245 21.89 -4.04 -13.35
N LYS A 246 23.12 -4.18 -12.87
CA LYS A 246 23.66 -3.36 -11.77
C LYS A 246 23.61 -1.86 -12.07
N TYR A 247 23.82 -1.47 -13.33
CA TYR A 247 23.74 -0.07 -13.73
C TYR A 247 22.30 0.45 -13.80
N LEU A 248 21.35 -0.37 -14.29
CA LEU A 248 19.92 -0.04 -14.27
C LEU A 248 19.42 0.12 -12.84
N ASP A 249 19.81 -0.79 -11.94
CA ASP A 249 19.48 -0.72 -10.52
C ASP A 249 20.04 0.59 -9.93
N LYS A 250 21.33 0.89 -10.12
CA LYS A 250 21.95 2.15 -9.70
C LYS A 250 21.30 3.40 -10.31
N LEU A 251 20.86 3.33 -11.57
CA LEU A 251 20.19 4.46 -12.22
C LEU A 251 18.83 4.72 -11.57
N CYS A 252 18.06 3.66 -11.30
CA CYS A 252 16.81 3.77 -10.56
C CYS A 252 17.08 4.28 -9.12
N GLU A 253 18.24 3.94 -8.52
CA GLU A 253 18.63 4.45 -7.20
C GLU A 253 18.92 5.95 -7.22
N GLN A 254 19.50 6.44 -8.31
CA GLN A 254 19.80 7.86 -8.49
C GLN A 254 18.57 8.71 -8.82
N VAL A 255 17.55 8.12 -9.44
CA VAL A 255 16.28 8.80 -9.76
C VAL A 255 15.35 8.75 -8.54
N ALA A 256 15.78 9.44 -7.50
CA ALA A 256 14.93 9.79 -6.39
C ALA A 256 13.88 10.82 -6.82
N PHE A 257 12.65 10.36 -6.98
CA PHE A 257 11.48 11.23 -7.04
C PHE A 257 11.28 11.84 -5.66
N LYS A 258 11.50 13.16 -5.56
CA LYS A 258 11.20 13.93 -4.35
C LYS A 258 9.71 14.21 -4.37
N ASN A 259 8.94 13.49 -3.57
CA ASN A 259 7.61 13.97 -3.20
C ASN A 259 7.75 15.16 -2.24
N SER A 260 6.72 16.00 -2.13
CA SER A 260 6.66 17.23 -1.32
C SER A 260 6.93 17.02 0.19
N SER A 261 7.17 15.78 0.62
CA SER A 261 7.63 15.34 1.94
C SER A 261 9.16 15.21 2.08
N GLY A 262 9.94 15.41 1.01
CA GLY A 262 11.41 15.39 1.07
C GLY A 262 12.06 14.00 1.18
N VAL A 263 11.30 12.92 1.04
CA VAL A 263 11.81 11.54 1.03
C VAL A 263 12.11 11.12 -0.42
N SER A 264 13.33 10.62 -0.67
CA SER A 264 13.66 9.91 -1.90
C SER A 264 12.86 8.60 -1.96
N LEU A 265 11.99 8.45 -2.95
CA LEU A 265 11.41 7.15 -3.29
C LEU A 265 12.55 6.13 -3.45
N LEU A 266 12.44 4.99 -2.74
CA LEU A 266 13.45 3.95 -2.86
C LEU A 266 13.41 3.37 -4.29
N PRO A 267 14.55 3.27 -4.98
CA PRO A 267 14.76 2.60 -6.28
C PRO A 267 13.95 1.32 -6.52
N GLN A 268 13.88 0.48 -5.49
CA GLN A 268 13.25 -0.84 -5.52
C GLN A 268 11.71 -0.80 -5.61
N SER A 269 11.08 0.37 -5.46
CA SER A 269 9.62 0.55 -5.56
C SER A 269 9.10 0.87 -6.96
N ILE A 270 10.00 1.19 -7.90
CA ILE A 270 9.64 1.62 -9.27
C ILE A 270 9.78 0.47 -10.24
N MET A 271 10.74 -0.41 -10.04
CA MET A 271 10.94 -1.57 -10.91
C MET A 271 10.03 -2.72 -10.48
N PHE A 272 9.32 -3.33 -11.43
CA PHE A 272 8.67 -4.61 -11.16
C PHE A 272 9.74 -5.68 -10.99
N ASP A 273 9.60 -6.51 -9.95
CA ASP A 273 10.32 -7.76 -9.82
C ASP A 273 9.70 -8.80 -10.77
N LEU A 274 9.83 -8.51 -12.06
CA LEU A 274 9.34 -9.30 -13.18
C LEU A 274 10.15 -8.93 -14.42
N GLU A 275 10.55 -9.95 -15.16
CA GLU A 275 11.27 -9.81 -16.41
C GLU A 275 10.53 -10.59 -17.50
N ILE A 276 10.31 -9.94 -18.64
CA ILE A 276 9.73 -10.59 -19.81
C ILE A 276 10.89 -11.22 -20.60
N PRO A 277 10.96 -12.57 -20.68
CA PRO A 277 12.07 -13.24 -21.33
C PRO A 277 12.04 -13.06 -22.86
N GLU A 278 13.20 -13.24 -23.48
CA GLU A 278 13.31 -13.37 -24.94
C GLU A 278 12.42 -14.50 -25.47
N SER A 279 11.78 -14.29 -26.62
CA SER A 279 11.02 -15.35 -27.27
C SER A 279 10.79 -15.10 -28.74
N ALA A 280 11.33 -16.00 -29.57
CA ALA A 280 11.04 -16.07 -31.01
C ALA A 280 9.52 -16.12 -31.28
N LEU A 281 8.77 -16.86 -30.44
CA LEU A 281 7.30 -16.98 -30.57
C LEU A 281 6.55 -15.64 -30.49
N VAL A 282 7.10 -14.63 -29.81
CA VAL A 282 6.45 -13.31 -29.74
C VAL A 282 6.64 -12.58 -31.05
N ARG A 283 7.81 -12.72 -31.66
CA ARG A 283 8.11 -12.17 -32.97
C ARG A 283 7.24 -12.83 -34.03
N ASP A 284 7.19 -14.16 -34.04
CA ASP A 284 6.39 -14.94 -35.00
C ASP A 284 4.89 -14.62 -34.87
N ALA A 285 4.37 -14.49 -33.63
CA ALA A 285 2.98 -14.11 -33.41
C ALA A 285 2.65 -12.68 -33.89
N GLN A 286 3.59 -11.73 -33.75
CA GLN A 286 3.44 -10.38 -34.29
C GLN A 286 3.48 -10.35 -35.81
N ASP A 287 4.37 -11.13 -36.42
CA ASP A 287 4.49 -11.25 -37.88
C ASP A 287 3.22 -11.88 -38.49
N GLU A 288 2.58 -12.80 -37.78
CA GLU A 288 1.30 -13.42 -38.18
C GLU A 288 0.04 -12.62 -37.75
N GLY A 289 0.21 -11.49 -37.05
CA GLY A 289 -0.90 -10.61 -36.63
C GLY A 289 -1.85 -11.23 -35.62
N LYS A 290 -1.38 -12.16 -34.77
CA LYS A 290 -2.19 -12.87 -33.78
C LYS A 290 -1.63 -12.67 -32.38
N ALA A 291 -2.53 -12.56 -31.41
CA ALA A 291 -2.12 -12.46 -30.01
C ALA A 291 -1.41 -13.75 -29.54
N LEU A 292 -0.31 -13.61 -28.78
CA LEU A 292 0.63 -14.68 -28.39
C LEU A 292 -0.01 -15.94 -27.79
N HIS A 293 -1.10 -15.77 -27.05
CA HIS A 293 -1.80 -16.86 -26.39
C HIS A 293 -2.51 -17.82 -27.36
N HIS A 294 -2.77 -17.43 -28.61
CA HIS A 294 -3.27 -18.32 -29.66
C HIS A 294 -2.23 -19.36 -30.12
N TYR A 295 -0.93 -19.10 -29.91
CA TYR A 295 0.15 -20.04 -30.27
C TYR A 295 0.51 -20.99 -29.14
N HIS A 296 0.61 -20.48 -27.89
CA HIS A 296 1.09 -21.31 -26.78
C HIS A 296 0.60 -20.82 -25.39
N GLN A 297 -0.54 -21.35 -24.92
CA GLN A 297 -1.13 -21.00 -23.62
C GLN A 297 -0.23 -21.29 -22.41
N ARG A 298 0.79 -22.18 -22.54
CA ARG A 298 1.67 -22.60 -21.43
C ARG A 298 3.12 -22.09 -21.54
N GLY A 299 3.41 -21.19 -22.48
CA GLY A 299 4.75 -20.62 -22.68
C GLY A 299 5.26 -19.83 -21.46
N ALA A 300 6.58 -19.76 -21.28
CA ALA A 300 7.19 -18.95 -20.21
C ALA A 300 6.83 -17.45 -20.33
N VAL A 301 6.70 -16.96 -21.57
CA VAL A 301 6.38 -15.56 -21.87
C VAL A 301 4.91 -15.24 -21.59
N THR A 302 3.99 -16.14 -21.96
CA THR A 302 2.55 -16.00 -21.64
C THR A 302 2.35 -15.88 -20.13
N ARG A 303 3.04 -16.74 -19.36
CA ARG A 303 3.06 -16.67 -17.88
C ARG A 303 3.64 -15.35 -17.37
N ALA A 304 4.70 -14.82 -18.00
CA ALA A 304 5.25 -13.52 -17.64
C ALA A 304 4.24 -12.38 -17.86
N PHE A 305 3.47 -12.40 -18.95
CA PHE A 305 2.41 -11.40 -19.19
C PHE A 305 1.19 -11.54 -18.27
N ASP A 306 0.80 -12.76 -17.89
CA ASP A 306 -0.21 -12.99 -16.85
C ASP A 306 0.23 -12.43 -15.50
N GLU A 307 1.48 -12.66 -15.15
CA GLU A 307 2.11 -12.12 -13.94
C GLU A 307 2.27 -10.59 -13.98
N LEU A 308 2.47 -10.01 -15.16
CA LEU A 308 2.44 -8.56 -15.36
C LEU A 308 1.03 -8.01 -15.13
N ALA A 309 0.01 -8.63 -15.71
CA ALA A 309 -1.39 -8.20 -15.54
C ALA A 309 -1.80 -8.19 -14.06
N LYS A 310 -1.42 -9.21 -13.28
CA LYS A 310 -1.65 -9.25 -11.82
C LYS A 310 -0.98 -8.08 -11.09
N ARG A 311 0.29 -7.79 -11.41
CA ARG A 311 1.04 -6.68 -10.80
C ARG A 311 0.46 -5.31 -11.18
N VAL A 312 0.00 -5.16 -12.42
CA VAL A 312 -0.70 -3.95 -12.88
C VAL A 312 -1.99 -3.74 -12.10
N GLN A 313 -2.82 -4.77 -11.94
CA GLN A 313 -4.03 -4.71 -11.11
C GLN A 313 -3.72 -4.32 -9.67
N TYR A 314 -2.70 -4.92 -9.06
CA TYR A 314 -2.27 -4.57 -7.71
C TYR A 314 -1.93 -3.08 -7.59
N VAL A 315 -1.21 -2.52 -8.57
CA VAL A 315 -0.86 -1.10 -8.59
C VAL A 315 -2.09 -0.22 -8.80
N LEU A 316 -3.05 -0.62 -9.63
CA LEU A 316 -4.29 0.12 -9.85
C LEU A 316 -5.17 0.15 -8.59
N ASN A 317 -5.35 -1.00 -7.94
CA ASN A 317 -6.17 -1.17 -6.72
C ASN A 317 -5.54 -0.57 -5.45
N THR A 318 -4.29 -0.12 -5.50
CA THR A 318 -3.70 0.64 -4.39
C THR A 318 -4.40 2.01 -4.32
N PRO A 319 -4.94 2.49 -3.19
CA PRO A 319 -5.58 3.81 -3.13
C PRO A 319 -4.56 4.97 -3.25
N LEU A 320 -4.96 6.09 -3.89
CA LEU A 320 -4.20 7.34 -3.87
C LEU A 320 -4.53 8.11 -2.57
N PRO A 321 -3.58 8.85 -1.97
CA PRO A 321 -3.90 9.77 -0.87
C PRO A 321 -4.83 10.90 -1.35
N ASP A 322 -5.94 11.14 -0.65
CA ASP A 322 -7.00 12.11 -0.95
C ASP A 322 -6.55 13.58 -1.12
N SER A 323 -5.29 13.91 -0.82
CA SER A 323 -4.76 15.28 -0.92
C SER A 323 -4.66 15.85 -2.34
N CYS A 324 -5.09 15.13 -3.38
CA CYS A 324 -4.89 15.53 -4.78
C CYS A 324 -6.14 16.01 -5.54
N PHE A 325 -7.35 15.90 -4.96
CA PHE A 325 -8.60 16.37 -5.60
C PHE A 325 -9.29 17.48 -4.80
N ARG A 326 -8.59 18.60 -4.58
CA ARG A 326 -9.23 19.83 -4.12
C ARG A 326 -8.81 21.01 -4.98
N LYS A 327 -9.58 21.26 -6.03
CA LYS A 327 -10.03 22.59 -6.44
C LYS A 327 -11.13 22.47 -7.49
N VAL A 328 -12.08 23.39 -7.39
CA VAL A 328 -13.25 23.63 -8.26
C VAL A 328 -14.52 22.82 -7.92
N LYS A 329 -15.20 23.20 -6.82
CA LYS A 329 -16.65 22.96 -6.68
C LYS A 329 -17.46 24.06 -5.94
N ILE A 330 -16.84 25.14 -5.44
CA ILE A 330 -17.55 26.10 -4.56
C ILE A 330 -18.21 27.30 -5.28
N LEU A 331 -17.97 27.50 -6.59
CA LEU A 331 -18.44 28.71 -7.30
C LEU A 331 -19.63 28.52 -8.27
N GLU A 332 -20.28 27.36 -8.31
CA GLU A 332 -21.32 27.08 -9.32
C GLU A 332 -22.78 27.19 -8.84
N SER A 333 -23.04 27.54 -7.57
CA SER A 333 -24.39 27.45 -6.99
C SER A 333 -25.08 28.77 -6.60
N LEU A 334 -24.50 29.95 -6.88
CA LEU A 334 -25.17 31.24 -6.62
C LEU A 334 -25.45 32.00 -7.93
N PRO A 335 -26.67 32.56 -8.14
CA PRO A 335 -26.98 33.41 -9.28
C PRO A 335 -26.07 34.65 -9.29
N LYS A 336 -25.47 34.99 -10.44
CA LYS A 336 -24.43 36.03 -10.58
C LYS A 336 -24.83 37.42 -10.05
N VAL A 337 -26.13 37.74 -10.03
CA VAL A 337 -26.67 39.01 -9.51
C VAL A 337 -26.70 39.03 -7.99
N VAL A 338 -27.02 37.89 -7.36
CA VAL A 338 -26.94 37.73 -5.90
C VAL A 338 -25.47 37.76 -5.48
N ALA A 339 -24.57 37.08 -6.20
CA ALA A 339 -23.13 37.14 -5.87
C ALA A 339 -22.55 38.58 -5.88
N ALA A 340 -23.00 39.44 -6.79
CA ALA A 340 -22.57 40.84 -6.85
C ALA A 340 -23.19 41.70 -5.72
N ILE A 341 -24.48 41.53 -5.43
CA ILE A 341 -25.19 42.25 -4.36
C ILE A 341 -24.72 41.78 -2.98
N THR A 342 -24.47 40.48 -2.80
CA THR A 342 -23.90 39.90 -1.59
C THR A 342 -22.46 40.34 -1.40
N LEU A 343 -21.64 40.49 -2.46
CA LEU A 343 -20.31 41.09 -2.34
C LEU A 343 -20.40 42.55 -1.87
N LEU A 344 -21.30 43.36 -2.45
CA LEU A 344 -21.50 44.76 -2.06
C LEU A 344 -21.98 44.91 -0.61
N LEU A 345 -22.90 44.05 -0.15
CA LEU A 345 -23.40 44.06 1.24
C LEU A 345 -22.38 43.52 2.25
N LEU A 346 -21.57 42.52 1.89
CA LEU A 346 -20.49 41.99 2.74
C LEU A 346 -19.36 43.01 2.97
N PHE A 347 -19.13 43.93 2.03
CA PHE A 347 -18.18 45.03 2.23
C PHE A 347 -18.74 46.16 3.10
N SER A 348 -20.07 46.30 3.22
CA SER A 348 -20.72 47.37 4.00
C SER A 348 -21.06 47.00 5.45
N PHE A 349 -21.11 45.70 5.79
CA PHE A 349 -21.36 45.23 7.17
C PHE A 349 -20.19 44.40 7.70
N ASN A 350 -19.01 45.02 7.72
CA ASN A 350 -17.84 44.45 8.37
C ASN A 350 -17.92 44.75 9.88
N THR A 351 -18.78 44.02 10.60
CA THR A 351 -18.52 43.78 12.04
C THR A 351 -17.88 42.41 12.15
N PRO A 352 -16.72 42.28 12.83
CA PRO A 352 -15.97 41.04 12.84
C PRO A 352 -16.77 39.96 13.58
N VAL A 353 -17.21 38.94 12.84
CA VAL A 353 -17.68 37.68 13.41
C VAL A 353 -16.51 37.07 14.17
N ARG A 354 -16.72 36.77 15.46
CA ARG A 354 -15.73 36.09 16.29
C ARG A 354 -15.39 34.74 15.63
N GLU A 355 -14.14 34.56 15.20
CA GLU A 355 -13.68 33.31 14.61
C GLU A 355 -13.91 32.16 15.59
N VAL A 356 -14.86 31.29 15.27
CA VAL A 356 -14.91 29.95 15.87
C VAL A 356 -13.91 29.10 15.11
N ALA A 357 -12.91 28.56 15.82
CA ALA A 357 -11.88 27.74 15.22
C ALA A 357 -12.51 26.53 14.48
N ALA A 358 -12.05 26.26 13.26
CA ALA A 358 -12.53 25.12 12.49
C ALA A 358 -12.30 23.80 13.27
N PRO A 359 -13.26 22.87 13.27
CA PRO A 359 -13.10 21.58 13.94
C PRO A 359 -11.95 20.79 13.34
N ARG A 360 -11.30 19.99 14.19
CA ARG A 360 -10.14 19.17 13.82
C ARG A 360 -10.53 18.15 12.73
N PRO A 361 -9.75 18.00 11.64
CA PRO A 361 -9.96 16.91 10.68
C PRO A 361 -9.87 15.55 11.39
N VAL A 362 -10.82 14.65 11.13
CA VAL A 362 -10.90 13.35 11.82
C VAL A 362 -10.31 12.24 10.93
N PRO A 363 -9.38 11.42 11.45
CA PRO A 363 -8.88 10.21 10.80
C PRO A 363 -10.00 9.20 10.48
N PRO A 364 -9.97 8.49 9.33
CA PRO A 364 -10.96 7.47 8.99
C PRO A 364 -11.13 6.38 10.04
N GLN A 365 -10.05 6.00 10.75
CA GLN A 365 -10.06 4.99 11.80
C GLN A 365 -10.97 5.37 12.99
N LEU A 366 -11.20 6.66 13.22
CA LEU A 366 -12.12 7.13 14.28
C LEU A 366 -13.60 7.04 13.88
N LEU A 367 -13.91 6.84 12.60
CA LEU A 367 -15.29 6.66 12.11
C LEU A 367 -15.79 5.22 12.25
N ALA A 368 -14.90 4.27 12.57
CA ALA A 368 -15.18 2.82 12.51
C ALA A 368 -15.48 2.16 13.88
N GLU A 369 -15.67 2.93 14.96
CA GLU A 369 -15.87 2.45 16.35
C GLU A 369 -14.94 1.28 16.78
N PRO A 370 -13.70 1.56 17.20
CA PRO A 370 -12.73 0.50 17.47
C PRO A 370 -13.10 -0.35 18.70
N THR A 371 -12.90 -1.67 18.60
CA THR A 371 -13.15 -2.66 19.66
C THR A 371 -12.35 -2.40 20.94
N ALA A 372 -11.09 -1.97 20.80
CA ALA A 372 -10.25 -1.52 21.90
C ALA A 372 -10.26 0.02 21.97
N LYS A 373 -10.34 0.56 23.19
CA LYS A 373 -10.39 2.00 23.41
C LYS A 373 -9.10 2.66 22.89
N ILE A 374 -9.27 3.69 22.06
CA ILE A 374 -8.20 4.61 21.65
C ILE A 374 -7.59 5.27 22.89
N PHE A 375 -6.34 5.69 22.78
CA PHE A 375 -5.67 6.39 23.88
C PHE A 375 -4.81 7.55 23.36
N ASN A 376 -4.59 8.51 24.24
CA ASN A 376 -3.74 9.67 24.00
C ASN A 376 -2.48 9.55 24.85
N TYR A 377 -1.35 10.01 24.31
CA TYR A 377 -0.09 10.05 25.04
C TYR A 377 0.60 11.39 24.86
N THR A 378 1.00 12.00 25.97
CA THR A 378 1.75 13.26 25.98
C THR A 378 3.23 12.96 26.14
N PHE A 379 4.01 13.26 25.10
CA PHE A 379 5.43 12.92 25.04
C PHE A 379 6.30 13.80 25.92
N ASN A 380 7.26 13.19 26.60
CA ASN A 380 8.39 13.87 27.23
C ASN A 380 9.60 13.95 26.28
N SER A 381 10.61 14.75 26.64
CA SER A 381 11.77 15.05 25.77
C SER A 381 12.68 13.85 25.42
N SER A 382 12.45 12.67 26.01
CA SER A 382 13.30 11.48 25.87
C SER A 382 12.55 10.21 25.46
N GLU A 383 11.24 10.27 25.22
CA GLU A 383 10.42 9.08 24.97
C GLU A 383 10.35 8.72 23.48
N SER A 384 10.60 7.46 23.19
CA SER A 384 10.56 6.93 21.83
C SER A 384 9.13 6.59 21.42
N ILE A 385 8.66 7.19 20.32
CA ILE A 385 7.38 6.83 19.69
C ILE A 385 7.31 5.34 19.31
N TYR A 386 8.46 4.70 19.06
CA TYR A 386 8.53 3.28 18.74
C TYR A 386 8.16 2.38 19.94
N LYS A 387 8.41 2.80 21.19
CA LYS A 387 7.95 2.07 22.40
C LYS A 387 6.42 2.08 22.44
N LEU A 388 5.82 3.25 22.26
CA LEU A 388 4.38 3.46 22.29
C LEU A 388 3.68 2.78 21.11
N ALA A 389 4.34 2.70 19.94
CA ALA A 389 3.86 1.97 18.78
C ALA A 389 3.76 0.46 19.05
N LYS A 390 4.78 -0.14 19.68
CA LYS A 390 4.70 -1.56 20.10
C LYS A 390 3.54 -1.81 21.06
N TYR A 391 3.38 -0.93 22.04
CA TYR A 391 2.25 -0.97 22.97
C TYR A 391 0.91 -0.90 22.24
N ALA A 392 0.74 0.09 21.35
CA ALA A 392 -0.51 0.26 20.62
C ALA A 392 -0.85 -0.95 19.74
N ILE A 393 0.11 -1.51 18.99
CA ILE A 393 -0.15 -2.69 18.17
C ILE A 393 -0.56 -3.89 19.03
N CYS A 394 0.14 -4.11 20.15
CA CYS A 394 -0.20 -5.15 21.11
C CYS A 394 -1.61 -4.94 21.72
N HIS A 395 -1.92 -3.70 22.10
CA HIS A 395 -3.21 -3.29 22.69
C HIS A 395 -4.39 -3.47 21.72
N PHE A 396 -4.21 -3.09 20.46
CA PHE A 396 -5.28 -3.13 19.46
C PHE A 396 -5.42 -4.50 18.79
N ARG A 397 -4.32 -5.21 18.50
CA ARG A 397 -4.32 -6.41 17.66
C ARG A 397 -3.87 -7.70 18.38
N ALA A 398 -3.45 -7.61 19.64
CA ALA A 398 -2.89 -8.75 20.40
C ALA A 398 -1.85 -9.55 19.59
N THR A 399 -0.90 -8.83 19.01
CA THR A 399 0.19 -9.41 18.23
C THR A 399 1.53 -8.80 18.63
N VAL A 400 2.60 -9.58 18.49
CA VAL A 400 3.97 -9.09 18.67
C VAL A 400 4.46 -8.61 17.30
N PRO A 401 4.62 -7.28 17.10
CA PRO A 401 4.91 -6.77 15.77
C PRO A 401 6.38 -6.94 15.37
N SER A 402 6.61 -7.21 14.09
CA SER A 402 7.92 -7.14 13.45
C SER A 402 8.43 -5.69 13.35
N PHE A 403 9.72 -5.53 13.09
CA PHE A 403 10.32 -4.20 12.92
C PHE A 403 9.68 -3.38 11.80
N SER A 404 9.31 -4.03 10.68
CA SER A 404 8.62 -3.37 9.56
C SER A 404 7.24 -2.86 9.98
N GLU A 405 6.47 -3.69 10.67
CA GLU A 405 5.12 -3.33 11.14
C GLU A 405 5.15 -2.18 12.14
N ILE A 406 6.14 -2.15 13.05
CA ILE A 406 6.32 -1.03 13.98
C ILE A 406 6.61 0.25 13.20
N ASN A 407 7.51 0.20 12.22
CA ASN A 407 7.88 1.39 11.45
C ASN A 407 6.70 1.91 10.61
N ASP A 408 5.95 1.01 9.97
CA ASP A 408 4.75 1.35 9.20
C ASP A 408 3.69 2.01 10.07
N TYR A 409 3.47 1.46 11.27
CA TYR A 409 2.51 2.03 12.22
C TYR A 409 2.97 3.38 12.81
N VAL A 410 4.26 3.56 13.11
CA VAL A 410 4.80 4.86 13.52
C VAL A 410 4.56 5.90 12.41
N MET A 411 4.81 5.55 11.16
CA MET A 411 4.54 6.42 10.02
C MET A 411 3.05 6.75 9.90
N GLU A 412 2.17 5.76 10.11
CA GLU A 412 0.72 5.96 10.16
C GLU A 412 0.32 6.97 11.25
N VAL A 413 0.80 6.80 12.49
CA VAL A 413 0.53 7.72 13.62
C VAL A 413 1.02 9.13 13.33
N VAL A 414 2.26 9.27 12.83
CA VAL A 414 2.87 10.57 12.53
C VAL A 414 2.14 11.28 11.39
N ASN A 415 1.77 10.56 10.33
CA ASN A 415 1.02 11.11 9.21
C ASN A 415 -0.36 11.56 9.67
N THR A 416 -1.05 10.72 10.45
CA THR A 416 -2.36 11.01 11.01
C THR A 416 -2.32 12.26 11.88
N HIS A 417 -1.38 12.37 12.82
CA HIS A 417 -1.21 13.58 13.62
C HIS A 417 -0.95 14.80 12.73
N ASN A 418 0.02 14.71 11.80
CA ASN A 418 0.43 15.85 10.98
C ASN A 418 -0.66 16.36 10.02
N LEU A 419 -1.54 15.47 9.56
CA LEU A 419 -2.68 15.81 8.71
C LEU A 419 -3.86 16.39 9.49
N THR A 420 -3.99 16.00 10.76
CA THR A 420 -5.13 16.37 11.61
C THR A 420 -4.82 17.42 12.65
N ARG A 421 -3.56 17.83 12.83
CA ARG A 421 -3.15 18.81 13.84
C ARG A 421 -3.82 20.18 13.65
N LEU A 422 -4.05 20.89 14.74
CA LEU A 422 -4.58 22.26 14.71
C LEU A 422 -3.51 23.29 14.31
N LYS A 423 -3.95 24.48 13.90
CA LYS A 423 -3.08 25.62 13.57
C LYS A 423 -2.41 26.12 14.86
N GLY A 424 -1.16 25.69 15.10
CA GLY A 424 -0.38 26.01 16.30
C GLY A 424 0.26 24.79 16.93
N GLU A 425 -0.30 23.60 16.69
CA GLU A 425 0.31 22.35 17.13
C GLU A 425 1.56 22.03 16.31
N PRO A 426 2.65 21.58 16.93
CA PRO A 426 3.89 21.30 16.23
C PRO A 426 3.71 20.09 15.29
N LYS A 427 4.33 20.20 14.11
CA LYS A 427 4.42 19.10 13.16
C LYS A 427 5.48 18.11 13.66
N ILE A 428 5.14 16.83 13.72
CA ILE A 428 6.09 15.77 14.07
C ILE A 428 7.01 15.53 12.86
N ARG A 429 8.32 15.59 13.10
CA ARG A 429 9.36 15.17 12.16
C ARG A 429 10.23 14.15 12.88
N LEU A 430 10.16 12.88 12.49
CA LEU A 430 10.85 11.78 13.20
C LEU A 430 12.36 12.01 13.36
N SER A 431 13.01 12.65 12.40
CA SER A 431 14.44 13.00 12.47
C SER A 431 14.78 14.01 13.56
N GLN A 432 13.80 14.74 14.10
CA GLN A 432 13.95 15.75 15.14
C GLN A 432 13.34 15.30 16.48
N GLY A 433 12.83 14.06 16.55
CA GLY A 433 12.11 13.54 17.72
C GLY A 433 10.67 14.07 17.83
N ILE A 434 9.98 13.63 18.89
CA ILE A 434 8.64 14.13 19.22
C ILE A 434 8.78 15.34 20.15
N PRO A 435 8.16 16.49 19.84
CA PRO A 435 8.22 17.66 20.72
C PRO A 435 7.68 17.35 22.12
N LYS A 436 8.38 17.83 23.15
CA LYS A 436 7.95 17.71 24.55
C LYS A 436 6.59 18.40 24.76
N GLY A 437 5.70 17.74 25.50
CA GLY A 437 4.35 18.23 25.78
C GLY A 437 3.36 18.02 24.63
N LEU A 438 3.80 17.46 23.50
CA LEU A 438 2.89 17.12 22.40
C LEU A 438 2.07 15.89 22.77
N THR A 439 0.75 16.03 22.70
CA THR A 439 -0.17 14.91 22.86
C THR A 439 -0.49 14.30 21.49
N VAL A 440 -0.28 13.00 21.37
CA VAL A 440 -0.56 12.23 20.15
C VAL A 440 -1.61 11.17 20.46
N THR A 441 -2.59 11.05 19.57
CA THR A 441 -3.62 10.02 19.64
C THR A 441 -3.16 8.78 18.88
N PHE A 442 -3.24 7.62 19.53
CA PHE A 442 -2.96 6.31 18.93
C PHE A 442 -4.27 5.62 18.56
N LEU A 443 -4.37 5.22 17.29
CA LEU A 443 -5.54 4.58 16.69
C LEU A 443 -5.21 3.14 16.30
N PRO A 444 -6.18 2.24 16.15
CA PRO A 444 -5.90 0.88 15.70
C PRO A 444 -5.18 0.88 14.34
N PRO A 445 -4.15 0.03 14.17
CA PRO A 445 -3.40 -0.02 12.92
C PRO A 445 -4.29 -0.49 11.78
N GLU A 446 -4.24 0.21 10.64
CA GLU A 446 -5.05 -0.12 9.46
C GLU A 446 -4.57 -1.42 8.78
N LYS A 447 -3.24 -1.61 8.71
CA LYS A 447 -2.62 -2.69 7.91
C LYS A 447 -2.23 -3.93 8.70
N ILE A 448 -2.21 -3.85 10.03
CA ILE A 448 -1.84 -4.96 10.90
C ILE A 448 -3.13 -5.58 11.39
N ALA A 449 -3.37 -6.85 11.04
CA ALA A 449 -4.53 -7.61 11.46
C ALA A 449 -4.10 -8.92 12.10
N ASN A 450 -4.85 -9.36 13.12
CA ASN A 450 -4.68 -10.67 13.73
C ASN A 450 -6.01 -11.43 13.64
N PRO A 451 -6.08 -12.59 12.95
CA PRO A 451 -7.32 -13.34 12.81
C PRO A 451 -7.88 -13.83 14.15
N TYR A 452 -7.03 -13.94 15.18
CA TYR A 452 -7.40 -14.35 16.54
C TYR A 452 -7.53 -13.17 17.52
N GLU A 453 -7.55 -11.92 17.04
CA GLU A 453 -7.59 -10.70 17.85
C GLU A 453 -8.64 -10.77 18.97
N LYS A 454 -9.89 -11.08 18.64
CA LYS A 454 -11.00 -11.14 19.61
C LYS A 454 -10.76 -12.12 20.75
N GLN A 455 -10.01 -13.20 20.49
CA GLN A 455 -9.73 -14.26 21.45
C GLN A 455 -8.49 -13.93 22.29
N LEU A 456 -7.48 -13.28 21.70
CA LEU A 456 -6.18 -13.03 22.31
C LEU A 456 -6.08 -11.68 23.04
N VAL A 457 -6.87 -10.67 22.67
CA VAL A 457 -6.89 -9.37 23.38
C VAL A 457 -7.16 -9.54 24.88
N PRO A 458 -8.16 -10.33 25.34
CA PRO A 458 -8.36 -10.57 26.76
C PRO A 458 -7.17 -11.25 27.45
N VAL A 459 -6.51 -12.16 26.73
CA VAL A 459 -5.33 -12.90 27.22
C VAL A 459 -4.17 -11.93 27.43
N TYR A 460 -3.81 -11.14 26.42
CA TYR A 460 -2.70 -10.19 26.50
C TYR A 460 -2.96 -9.14 27.58
N ASN A 461 -4.19 -8.63 27.66
CA ASN A 461 -4.60 -7.69 28.71
C ASN A 461 -4.48 -8.28 30.12
N TYR A 462 -4.68 -9.58 30.28
CA TYR A 462 -4.50 -10.25 31.57
C TYR A 462 -3.03 -10.26 32.00
N PHE A 463 -2.11 -10.58 31.08
CA PHE A 463 -0.67 -10.61 31.38
C PHE A 463 -0.08 -9.21 31.56
N THR A 464 -0.47 -8.22 30.75
CA THR A 464 0.06 -6.85 30.91
C THR A 464 -0.35 -6.22 32.23
N LYS A 465 -1.53 -6.55 32.77
CA LYS A 465 -2.00 -6.11 34.10
C LYS A 465 -1.21 -6.68 35.28
N MET A 466 -0.38 -7.70 35.06
CA MET A 466 0.53 -8.20 36.11
C MET A 466 1.68 -7.25 36.38
N VAL A 467 1.85 -6.19 35.58
CA VAL A 467 2.85 -5.16 35.81
C VAL A 467 2.16 -3.81 35.98
N ASN A 468 2.57 -3.05 37.00
CA ASN A 468 2.05 -1.71 37.24
C ASN A 468 2.72 -0.69 36.32
N ASP A 469 2.46 -0.82 35.02
CA ASP A 469 2.87 0.10 33.97
C ASP A 469 1.71 0.21 32.96
N SER A 470 1.16 1.42 32.83
CA SER A 470 0.02 1.71 31.95
C SER A 470 0.32 1.48 30.46
N PHE A 471 1.59 1.36 30.09
CA PHE A 471 2.04 1.11 28.72
C PHE A 471 2.82 -0.21 28.61
N ALA A 472 2.57 -1.17 29.51
CA ALA A 472 3.12 -2.52 29.40
C ALA A 472 2.58 -3.26 28.17
N TYR A 473 3.43 -4.01 27.47
CA TYR A 473 3.04 -4.76 26.27
C TYR A 473 3.78 -6.07 26.12
N VAL A 474 3.16 -7.02 25.40
CA VAL A 474 3.76 -8.32 25.11
C VAL A 474 4.82 -8.18 24.02
N THR A 475 6.04 -8.65 24.31
CA THR A 475 7.17 -8.65 23.37
C THR A 475 7.59 -10.05 22.93
N GLY A 476 7.03 -11.10 23.54
CA GLY A 476 7.29 -12.49 23.22
C GLY A 476 6.13 -13.36 23.68
N ASP A 477 5.65 -14.25 22.81
CA ASP A 477 4.60 -15.22 23.12
C ASP A 477 5.21 -16.63 23.17
N TRP A 478 4.49 -17.57 23.77
CA TRP A 478 4.85 -18.98 23.87
C TRP A 478 5.07 -19.58 22.48
N CYS A 479 6.22 -20.23 22.28
CA CYS A 479 6.55 -20.90 21.03
C CYS A 479 7.47 -22.10 21.25
N GLU A 480 6.95 -23.32 21.07
CA GLU A 480 7.69 -24.56 21.33
C GLU A 480 8.80 -24.86 20.31
N ARG A 481 8.69 -24.31 19.09
CA ARG A 481 9.64 -24.56 17.99
C ARG A 481 10.53 -23.35 17.68
N GLY A 482 10.33 -22.24 18.40
CA GLY A 482 10.87 -20.93 18.05
C GLY A 482 10.30 -20.36 16.75
N THR A 483 10.43 -19.04 16.55
CA THR A 483 10.08 -18.40 15.28
C THR A 483 11.16 -18.68 14.24
N GLY A 484 10.80 -19.30 13.11
CA GLY A 484 11.72 -19.53 11.98
C GLY A 484 12.84 -20.55 12.25
N GLY A 485 12.65 -21.50 13.17
CA GLY A 485 13.68 -22.48 13.56
C GLY A 485 14.61 -22.00 14.69
N GLY A 486 14.24 -20.92 15.38
CA GLY A 486 14.95 -20.41 16.56
C GLY A 486 14.79 -21.27 17.82
N GLN A 487 15.38 -20.82 18.93
CA GLN A 487 15.22 -21.47 20.23
C GLN A 487 13.76 -21.38 20.71
N PRO A 488 13.22 -22.41 21.36
CA PRO A 488 11.91 -22.37 21.98
C PRO A 488 11.80 -21.22 22.99
N HIS A 489 10.62 -20.60 23.06
CA HIS A 489 10.29 -19.57 24.02
C HIS A 489 9.15 -20.06 24.93
N TYR A 490 9.47 -20.31 26.20
CA TYR A 490 8.57 -20.99 27.14
C TYR A 490 7.90 -20.04 28.14
N GLY A 491 7.34 -18.94 27.65
CA GLY A 491 6.56 -18.02 28.47
C GLY A 491 5.99 -16.85 27.67
N ILE A 492 5.47 -15.86 28.38
CA ILE A 492 5.01 -14.59 27.83
C ILE A 492 5.90 -13.48 28.38
N ASP A 493 6.54 -12.73 27.51
CA ASP A 493 7.39 -11.60 27.88
C ASP A 493 6.57 -10.32 27.89
N VAL A 494 6.46 -9.69 29.06
CA VAL A 494 5.77 -8.42 29.25
C VAL A 494 6.80 -7.32 29.47
N ALA A 495 7.02 -6.51 28.44
CA ALA A 495 7.88 -5.34 28.49
C ALA A 495 7.22 -4.22 29.30
N ALA A 496 7.99 -3.61 30.20
CA ALA A 496 7.55 -2.53 31.09
C ALA A 496 8.76 -1.72 31.57
N GLU A 497 8.53 -0.61 32.24
CA GLU A 497 9.61 0.20 32.81
C GLU A 497 10.45 -0.57 33.84
N LEU A 498 11.76 -0.31 33.83
CA LEU A 498 12.67 -0.87 34.82
C LEU A 498 12.23 -0.43 36.21
N GLY A 499 12.07 -1.38 37.12
CA GLY A 499 11.57 -1.11 38.48
C GLY A 499 10.05 -1.10 38.61
N ALA A 500 9.28 -1.26 37.53
CA ALA A 500 7.82 -1.38 37.59
C ALA A 500 7.41 -2.55 38.51
N ARG A 501 6.35 -2.36 39.30
CA ARG A 501 5.89 -3.36 40.27
C ARG A 501 5.27 -4.56 39.57
N ILE A 502 5.66 -5.77 39.95
CA ILE A 502 5.08 -7.03 39.46
C ILE A 502 4.06 -7.52 40.48
N ILE A 503 2.84 -7.74 40.02
CA ILE A 503 1.66 -8.13 40.80
C ILE A 503 1.33 -9.59 40.48
N THR A 504 1.11 -10.40 41.51
CA THR A 504 0.63 -11.78 41.31
C THR A 504 -0.89 -11.81 41.10
N PRO A 505 -1.40 -12.52 40.07
CA PRO A 505 -2.84 -12.68 39.86
C PRO A 505 -3.45 -13.73 40.79
N VAL A 506 -2.63 -14.54 41.47
CA VAL A 506 -3.07 -15.64 42.33
C VAL A 506 -2.39 -15.59 43.69
N GLY A 507 -3.06 -16.16 44.69
CA GLY A 507 -2.44 -16.45 45.97
C GLY A 507 -1.63 -17.75 45.91
N GLY A 508 -0.62 -17.86 46.76
CA GLY A 508 0.24 -19.04 46.81
C GLY A 508 1.44 -18.87 47.75
N GLU A 509 2.27 -19.90 47.83
CA GLU A 509 3.55 -19.87 48.53
C GLU A 509 4.67 -19.36 47.60
N ILE A 510 5.49 -18.45 48.08
CA ILE A 510 6.63 -17.88 47.35
C ILE A 510 7.84 -18.82 47.41
N LYS A 511 8.48 -19.00 46.24
CA LYS A 511 9.84 -19.54 46.12
C LYS A 511 10.71 -18.68 45.23
N ASN A 512 11.81 -18.19 45.78
CA ASN A 512 12.82 -17.46 45.06
C ASN A 512 13.88 -18.42 44.50
N VAL A 513 14.17 -18.31 43.21
CA VAL A 513 15.21 -19.10 42.54
C VAL A 513 16.01 -18.17 41.63
N ASN A 514 17.29 -18.47 41.42
CA ASN A 514 18.06 -17.83 40.35
C ASN A 514 18.22 -18.86 39.22
N ILE A 515 17.60 -18.59 38.08
CA ILE A 515 17.65 -19.45 36.90
C ILE A 515 18.74 -18.91 35.97
N THR A 516 19.57 -19.75 35.38
CA THR A 516 20.72 -19.32 34.57
C THR A 516 20.33 -18.30 33.49
N ASN A 517 19.31 -18.60 32.69
CA ASN A 517 18.82 -17.67 31.66
C ASN A 517 17.77 -16.69 32.20
N GLY A 518 16.92 -17.11 33.14
CA GLY A 518 15.84 -16.29 33.70
C GLY A 518 16.28 -15.29 34.78
N GLY A 519 17.52 -15.33 35.25
CA GLY A 519 18.00 -14.46 36.33
C GLY A 519 17.23 -14.66 37.63
N ARG A 520 16.99 -13.55 38.35
CA ARG A 520 16.22 -13.55 39.59
C ARG A 520 14.77 -13.89 39.27
N THR A 521 14.30 -15.00 39.84
CA THR A 521 12.97 -15.56 39.57
C THR A 521 12.18 -15.72 40.86
N VAL A 522 10.89 -15.42 40.81
CA VAL A 522 9.91 -15.73 41.85
C VAL A 522 8.88 -16.70 41.30
N GLY A 523 8.67 -17.83 41.95
CA GLY A 523 7.57 -18.74 41.71
C GLY A 523 6.47 -18.56 42.76
N VAL A 524 5.23 -18.42 42.32
CA VAL A 524 4.02 -18.46 43.16
C VAL A 524 3.39 -19.84 42.98
N ILE A 525 3.49 -20.67 44.01
CA ILE A 525 3.06 -22.07 43.97
C ILE A 525 1.67 -22.19 44.60
N ASN A 526 0.73 -22.75 43.86
CA ASN A 526 -0.61 -23.03 44.36
C ASN A 526 -1.24 -24.24 43.63
N ASP A 527 -1.93 -25.11 44.37
CA ASP A 527 -2.71 -26.25 43.86
C ASP A 527 -2.01 -27.09 42.77
N GLY A 528 -0.76 -27.50 43.03
CA GLY A 528 0.02 -28.32 42.09
C GLY A 528 0.46 -27.58 40.82
N THR A 529 0.36 -26.25 40.80
CA THR A 529 0.78 -25.40 39.68
C THR A 529 1.72 -24.30 40.17
N VAL A 530 2.52 -23.75 39.26
CA VAL A 530 3.39 -22.61 39.53
C VAL A 530 3.22 -21.56 38.45
N LEU A 531 3.04 -20.32 38.86
CA LEU A 531 3.23 -19.15 38.00
C LEU A 531 4.56 -18.51 38.40
N PHE A 532 5.48 -18.37 37.46
CA PHE A 532 6.81 -17.84 37.75
C PHE A 532 7.16 -16.62 36.92
N PHE A 533 7.95 -15.75 37.54
CA PHE A 533 8.29 -14.42 37.04
C PHE A 533 9.81 -14.28 37.03
N CYS A 534 10.40 -14.19 35.84
CA CYS A 534 11.84 -14.11 35.64
C CYS A 534 12.28 -12.65 35.36
N HIS A 535 13.60 -12.47 35.25
CA HIS A 535 14.30 -11.22 34.96
C HIS A 535 14.10 -10.12 36.00
N MET A 536 13.69 -10.46 37.22
CA MET A 536 13.32 -9.47 38.24
C MET A 536 14.53 -8.66 38.74
N ASP A 537 14.30 -7.44 39.20
CA ASP A 537 15.30 -6.62 39.89
C ASP A 537 15.24 -6.91 41.40
N LYS A 538 14.13 -6.55 42.04
CA LYS A 538 13.87 -6.78 43.47
C LYS A 538 12.82 -7.88 43.66
N ARG A 539 12.93 -8.58 44.79
CA ARG A 539 11.95 -9.58 45.28
C ARG A 539 11.56 -9.18 46.69
N PHE A 540 10.26 -9.05 46.95
CA PHE A 540 9.77 -8.47 48.20
C PHE A 540 9.44 -9.50 49.27
N PHE A 541 9.33 -10.77 48.89
CA PHE A 541 8.99 -11.88 49.78
C PHE A 541 10.13 -12.89 49.86
N LYS A 542 10.21 -13.58 51.01
CA LYS A 542 11.15 -14.67 51.28
C LYS A 542 10.50 -16.00 50.93
N ASP A 543 11.32 -17.05 50.87
CA ASP A 543 10.85 -18.39 50.60
C ASP A 543 9.90 -18.88 51.70
N GLY A 544 8.72 -19.37 51.30
CA GLY A 544 7.69 -19.83 52.22
C GLY A 544 6.65 -18.77 52.60
N ASP A 545 6.87 -17.51 52.27
CA ASP A 545 5.88 -16.45 52.50
C ASP A 545 4.62 -16.72 51.65
N LYS A 546 3.45 -16.39 52.21
CA LYS A 546 2.17 -16.50 51.51
C LYS A 546 1.80 -15.15 50.91
N VAL A 547 1.38 -15.17 49.65
CA VAL A 547 0.85 -14.00 48.94
C VAL A 547 -0.62 -14.22 48.58
N LYS A 548 -1.33 -13.12 48.39
CA LYS A 548 -2.71 -13.06 47.89
C LYS A 548 -2.74 -12.46 46.48
N PRO A 549 -3.79 -12.72 45.70
CA PRO A 549 -4.01 -12.01 44.44
C PRO A 549 -3.93 -10.49 44.66
N GLY A 550 -3.16 -9.79 43.83
CA GLY A 550 -2.95 -8.35 43.93
C GLY A 550 -1.69 -7.93 44.70
N ASP A 551 -1.02 -8.85 45.41
CA ASP A 551 0.22 -8.50 46.11
C ASP A 551 1.35 -8.20 45.11
N THR A 552 2.15 -7.18 45.43
CA THR A 552 3.37 -6.87 44.66
C THR A 552 4.51 -7.77 45.11
N ILE A 553 4.93 -8.69 44.25
CA ILE A 553 5.95 -9.71 44.59
C ILE A 553 7.39 -9.25 44.31
N GLY A 554 7.55 -8.18 43.54
CA GLY A 554 8.85 -7.59 43.23
C GLY A 554 8.78 -6.55 42.13
N THR A 555 9.89 -6.34 41.43
CA THR A 555 9.99 -5.33 40.37
C THR A 555 10.62 -5.88 39.09
N VAL A 556 10.19 -5.33 37.95
CA VAL A 556 10.77 -5.58 36.62
C VAL A 556 12.25 -5.24 36.64
N GLY A 557 13.08 -6.11 36.10
CA GLY A 557 14.53 -5.97 36.09
C GLY A 557 15.15 -6.33 34.75
N MET A 558 16.46 -6.56 34.81
CA MET A 558 17.25 -7.01 33.67
C MET A 558 18.26 -8.11 34.06
N THR A 559 17.90 -8.96 35.01
CA THR A 559 18.80 -10.04 35.46
C THR A 559 18.70 -11.26 34.53
N GLY A 560 19.79 -12.03 34.39
CA GLY A 560 19.84 -13.15 33.44
C GLY A 560 20.07 -12.68 32.00
N ARG A 561 19.66 -13.50 31.02
CA ARG A 561 19.83 -13.21 29.59
C ARG A 561 18.63 -12.44 29.07
N THR A 562 18.80 -11.14 28.85
CA THR A 562 17.72 -10.24 28.39
C THR A 562 18.26 -9.16 27.45
N SER A 563 17.43 -8.71 26.51
CA SER A 563 17.71 -7.58 25.60
C SER A 563 17.09 -6.25 26.06
N GLY A 564 16.34 -6.23 27.16
CA GLY A 564 15.70 -5.02 27.69
C GLY A 564 14.80 -5.27 28.92
N PRO A 565 14.31 -4.20 29.58
CA PRO A 565 13.43 -4.34 30.75
C PRO A 565 12.12 -5.04 30.41
N HIS A 566 11.89 -6.21 31.01
CA HIS A 566 10.64 -6.97 30.92
C HIS A 566 10.53 -7.98 32.06
N VAL A 567 9.34 -8.51 32.27
CA VAL A 567 9.12 -9.72 33.08
C VAL A 567 8.73 -10.87 32.15
N HIS A 568 9.41 -12.00 32.28
CA HIS A 568 9.02 -13.23 31.60
C HIS A 568 8.11 -14.03 32.54
N VAL A 569 6.87 -14.24 32.11
CA VAL A 569 5.83 -14.95 32.86
C VAL A 569 5.69 -16.35 32.29
N GLY A 570 6.10 -17.34 33.08
CA GLY A 570 5.96 -18.74 32.73
C GLY A 570 4.98 -19.46 33.63
N TYR A 571 4.46 -20.59 33.13
CA TYR A 571 3.48 -21.41 33.83
C TYR A 571 3.90 -22.87 33.82
N GLY A 572 3.73 -23.57 34.94
CA GLY A 572 4.08 -24.97 35.06
C GLY A 572 3.09 -25.78 35.90
N ILE A 573 3.03 -27.07 35.60
CA ILE A 573 2.20 -28.06 36.29
C ILE A 573 3.12 -29.08 36.96
N ILE A 574 2.79 -29.49 38.19
CA ILE A 574 3.62 -30.43 38.95
C ILE A 574 3.77 -31.75 38.18
N SER A 575 4.99 -32.29 38.20
CA SER A 575 5.32 -33.52 37.49
C SER A 575 6.22 -34.40 38.35
N GLN A 576 5.86 -35.68 38.47
CA GLN A 576 6.61 -36.66 39.25
C GLN A 576 7.72 -37.36 38.44
N SER A 577 7.64 -37.35 37.10
CA SER A 577 8.51 -38.13 36.20
C SER A 577 9.55 -37.31 35.43
N SER A 578 9.27 -36.05 35.10
CA SER A 578 10.15 -35.16 34.32
C SER A 578 9.96 -33.70 34.72
N SER A 579 11.04 -32.94 34.87
CA SER A 579 11.00 -31.54 35.33
C SER A 579 11.76 -30.61 34.40
N ASP A 580 11.11 -29.55 33.92
CA ASP A 580 11.77 -28.48 33.17
C ASP A 580 12.30 -27.40 34.12
N ILE A 581 11.58 -27.16 35.22
CA ILE A 581 11.93 -26.16 36.23
C ILE A 581 11.68 -26.68 37.64
N ASN A 582 12.57 -26.31 38.56
CA ASN A 582 12.54 -26.75 39.96
C ASN A 582 12.44 -25.55 40.89
N PHE A 583 11.43 -25.55 41.77
CA PHE A 583 11.26 -24.59 42.85
C PHE A 583 11.38 -25.31 44.19
N GLY A 584 12.62 -25.42 44.70
CA GLY A 584 12.91 -26.21 45.89
C GLY A 584 12.61 -27.70 45.67
N LYS A 585 11.75 -28.28 46.51
CA LYS A 585 11.32 -29.69 46.39
C LYS A 585 10.32 -29.96 45.26
N TYR A 586 9.74 -28.91 44.68
CA TYR A 586 8.69 -29.04 43.68
C TYR A 586 9.28 -29.03 42.27
N ARG A 587 8.87 -30.02 41.48
CA ARG A 587 9.28 -30.25 40.09
C ARG A 587 8.11 -29.93 39.17
N PHE A 588 8.31 -29.03 38.22
CA PHE A 588 7.26 -28.60 37.30
C PHE A 588 7.65 -28.83 35.85
N LYS A 589 6.66 -29.20 35.04
CA LYS A 589 6.74 -29.20 33.58
C LYS A 589 6.14 -27.89 33.07
N VAL A 590 6.89 -27.16 32.25
CA VAL A 590 6.47 -25.85 31.76
C VAL A 590 5.47 -26.04 30.61
N THR A 591 4.44 -25.20 30.55
CA THR A 591 3.39 -25.24 29.53
C THR A 591 2.92 -23.83 29.18
N ASP A 592 2.12 -23.71 28.11
CA ASP A 592 1.65 -22.42 27.61
C ASP A 592 0.91 -21.63 28.71
N PRO A 593 1.41 -20.45 29.12
CA PRO A 593 0.75 -19.61 30.12
C PRO A 593 -0.68 -19.23 29.76
N LYS A 594 -1.05 -19.24 28.47
CA LYS A 594 -2.43 -19.00 28.06
C LYS A 594 -3.41 -20.02 28.64
N LEU A 595 -2.97 -21.27 28.87
CA LEU A 595 -3.78 -22.29 29.55
C LEU A 595 -4.13 -21.89 30.98
N PHE A 596 -3.21 -21.23 31.69
CA PHE A 596 -3.48 -20.69 33.01
C PHE A 596 -4.57 -19.62 32.99
N PHE A 597 -4.53 -18.70 32.01
CA PHE A 597 -5.58 -17.70 31.83
C PHE A 597 -6.95 -18.36 31.61
N TYR A 598 -7.05 -19.31 30.68
CA TYR A 598 -8.32 -19.99 30.40
C TYR A 598 -8.83 -20.79 31.59
N ARG A 599 -7.93 -21.45 32.34
CA ARG A 599 -8.27 -22.13 33.60
C ARG A 599 -8.83 -21.13 34.62
N GLN A 600 -8.19 -19.98 34.78
CA GLN A 600 -8.64 -18.97 35.74
C GLN A 600 -10.02 -18.41 35.36
N MET A 601 -10.23 -18.08 34.09
CA MET A 601 -11.54 -17.65 33.58
C MET A 601 -12.64 -18.71 33.82
N TYR A 602 -12.32 -19.99 33.67
CA TYR A 602 -13.26 -21.08 33.95
C TYR A 602 -13.59 -21.16 35.45
N VAL A 603 -12.57 -21.13 36.32
CA VAL A 603 -12.75 -21.17 37.78
C VAL A 603 -13.55 -19.97 38.27
N ASP A 604 -13.29 -18.77 37.76
CA ASP A 604 -14.00 -17.55 38.16
C ASP A 604 -15.47 -17.58 37.71
N ARG A 605 -15.78 -18.17 36.54
CA ARG A 605 -17.18 -18.39 36.12
C ARG A 605 -17.90 -19.37 37.04
N VAL A 606 -17.28 -20.49 37.36
CA VAL A 606 -17.88 -21.52 38.24
C VAL A 606 -18.07 -21.02 39.67
N LYS A 607 -17.27 -20.04 40.13
CA LYS A 607 -17.43 -19.41 41.46
C LYS A 607 -18.40 -18.23 41.48
N GLY A 608 -18.75 -17.69 40.31
CA GLY A 608 -19.65 -16.55 40.16
C GLY A 608 -21.11 -16.92 39.89
N GLU A 609 -21.37 -18.19 39.57
CA GLU A 609 -22.67 -18.88 39.67
C GLU A 609 -22.80 -19.53 41.06
#